data_AF-A0A8T3CMT2-F1
#
_entry.id   AF-A0A8T3CMT2-F1
#
_cell.length_a   1.000
_cell.length_b   1.000
_cell.length_c   1.000
_cell.angle_alpha   90.00
_cell.angle_beta   90.00
_cell.angle_gamma   90.00
#
_symmetry.space_group_name_H-M   'P 1'
#
loop_
_entity.id
_entity.type
_entity.pdbx_description
1 polymer ?
#
loop_
_entity_poly.entity_id
_entity_poly.type
_entity_poly.pdbx_seq_one_letter_code
_entity_poly.pdbx_strand_id
1 'polypeptide(L)'
;MKIYERENFGGQMHELMEDCDSFMDRYRMSDCQSCHVMDGHWLMYEQPHYRGRMVYMRPGEYRSFREMGYMNMRFMSMRRIMDSC
;
A
#
# COMPACT_ATOMS: atom_id res chain seq x y z
N MET A 1 0.74 -5.27 -7.08
CA MET A 1 0.04 -5.07 -5.79
C MET A 1 -1.27 -4.35 -6.06
N LYS A 2 -2.37 -4.73 -5.40
CA LYS A 2 -3.67 -4.06 -5.50
C LYS A 2 -3.97 -3.37 -4.18
N ILE A 3 -4.36 -2.11 -4.23
CA ILE A 3 -4.76 -1.32 -3.06
C ILE A 3 -6.25 -0.99 -3.16
N TYR A 4 -6.90 -0.87 -2.01
CA TYR A 4 -8.33 -0.65 -1.92
C TYR A 4 -8.62 0.43 -0.88
N GLU A 5 -9.56 1.31 -1.20
CA GLU A 5 -9.99 2.40 -0.30
C GLU A 5 -10.63 1.91 0.99
N ARG A 6 -11.27 0.73 0.97
CA ARG A 6 -11.98 0.17 2.13
C ARG A 6 -11.39 -1.18 2.54
N GLU A 7 -11.72 -1.58 3.75
CA GLU A 7 -11.46 -2.93 4.27
C GLU A 7 -12.15 -4.00 3.39
N ASN A 8 -11.68 -5.25 3.52
CA ASN A 8 -12.21 -6.43 2.82
C ASN A 8 -12.24 -6.28 1.28
N PHE A 9 -11.25 -5.60 0.70
CA PHE A 9 -11.12 -5.37 -0.75
C PHE A 9 -12.29 -4.60 -1.36
N GLY A 10 -12.95 -3.75 -0.56
CA GLY A 10 -14.06 -2.92 -0.99
C GLY A 10 -13.63 -1.53 -1.48
N GLY A 11 -14.57 -0.79 -2.07
CA GLY A 11 -14.35 0.57 -2.56
C GLY A 11 -13.60 0.60 -3.90
N GLN A 12 -12.98 1.74 -4.22
CA GLN A 12 -12.17 1.85 -5.42
C GLN A 12 -10.88 1.02 -5.27
N MET A 13 -10.52 0.33 -6.35
CA MET A 13 -9.33 -0.51 -6.44
C MET A 13 -8.35 0.09 -7.44
N HIS A 14 -7.08 0.13 -7.07
CA HIS A 14 -5.98 0.49 -7.97
C HIS A 14 -4.93 -0.61 -7.99
N GLU A 15 -4.50 -0.99 -9.18
CA GLU A 15 -3.42 -1.94 -9.38
C GLU A 15 -2.11 -1.20 -9.63
N LEU A 16 -1.11 -1.49 -8.81
CA LEU A 16 0.25 -0.95 -8.93
C LEU A 16 1.21 -2.06 -9.33
N MET A 17 1.94 -1.82 -10.42
CA MET A 17 2.99 -2.71 -10.91
C MET A 17 4.40 -2.16 -10.66
N GLU A 18 4.49 -0.87 -10.37
CA GLU A 18 5.71 -0.08 -10.17
C GLU A 18 5.64 0.73 -8.88
N ASP A 19 6.73 1.42 -8.56
CA ASP A 19 6.80 2.34 -7.42
C ASP A 19 5.80 3.48 -7.57
N CYS A 20 5.31 4.00 -6.45
CA CYS A 20 4.37 5.11 -6.41
C CYS A 20 4.78 6.11 -5.33
N ASP A 21 5.17 7.31 -5.77
CA ASP A 21 5.59 8.39 -4.89
C ASP A 21 4.43 9.03 -4.10
N SER A 22 3.22 8.99 -4.63
CA SER A 22 2.04 9.63 -4.01
C SER A 22 0.73 9.02 -4.52
N PHE A 23 -0.01 8.34 -3.65
CA PHE A 23 -1.33 7.81 -3.96
C PHE A 23 -2.36 8.91 -4.22
N MET A 24 -2.23 10.04 -3.53
CA MET A 24 -3.11 11.18 -3.72
C MET A 24 -2.93 11.80 -5.11
N ASP A 25 -1.70 11.99 -5.57
CA ASP A 25 -1.45 12.62 -6.87
C ASP A 25 -1.76 11.68 -8.03
N ARG A 26 -1.38 10.39 -7.91
CA ARG A 26 -1.56 9.41 -8.99
C ARG A 26 -2.98 8.85 -9.08
N TYR A 27 -3.61 8.57 -7.94
CA TYR A 27 -4.89 7.85 -7.89
C TYR A 27 -6.02 8.64 -7.22
N ARG A 28 -5.75 9.86 -6.74
CA ARG A 28 -6.68 10.65 -5.91
C ARG A 28 -7.18 9.89 -4.69
N MET A 29 -6.38 8.94 -4.22
CA MET A 29 -6.69 8.07 -3.10
C MET A 29 -6.05 8.64 -1.83
N SER A 30 -6.88 9.07 -0.89
CA SER A 30 -6.43 9.70 0.36
C SER A 30 -6.18 8.70 1.49
N ASP A 31 -6.79 7.51 1.39
CA ASP A 31 -6.67 6.46 2.39
C ASP A 31 -6.73 5.08 1.72
N CYS A 32 -5.92 4.15 2.24
CA CYS A 32 -5.87 2.77 1.80
C CYS A 32 -6.11 1.91 3.02
N GLN A 33 -7.10 1.02 2.98
CA GLN A 33 -7.51 0.24 4.16
C GLN A 33 -7.32 -1.28 3.98
N SER A 34 -7.20 -1.74 2.73
CA SER A 34 -6.84 -3.12 2.43
C SER A 34 -5.99 -3.21 1.16
N CYS A 35 -5.23 -4.30 1.04
CA CYS A 35 -4.42 -4.54 -0.15
C CYS A 35 -4.20 -6.03 -0.41
N HIS A 36 -3.91 -6.35 -1.67
CA HIS A 36 -3.55 -7.68 -2.11
C HIS A 36 -2.19 -7.62 -2.79
N VAL A 37 -1.19 -8.27 -2.19
CA VAL A 37 0.14 -8.37 -2.75
C VAL A 37 0.19 -9.64 -3.60
N MET A 38 0.01 -9.48 -4.92
CA MET A 38 -0.02 -10.60 -5.87
C MET A 38 1.34 -11.32 -5.95
N ASP A 39 2.42 -10.54 -6.06
CA ASP A 39 3.78 -11.05 -6.20
C ASP A 39 4.80 -10.01 -5.70
N GLY A 40 5.96 -10.50 -5.30
CA GLY A 40 7.08 -9.71 -4.82
C GLY A 40 6.87 -9.11 -3.44
N HIS A 41 7.87 -8.38 -2.98
CA HIS A 41 7.86 -7.71 -1.69
C HIS A 41 7.71 -6.21 -1.87
N TRP A 42 6.94 -5.59 -1.00
CA TRP A 42 6.62 -4.16 -1.11
C TRP A 42 6.83 -3.46 0.22
N LEU A 43 7.21 -2.19 0.16
CA LEU A 43 7.24 -1.28 1.29
C LEU A 43 6.18 -0.23 1.07
N MET A 44 5.27 -0.08 2.03
CA MET A 44 4.31 1.02 2.06
C MET A 44 4.75 2.05 3.10
N TYR A 45 4.54 3.32 2.80
CA TYR A 45 5.01 4.44 3.61
C TYR A 45 3.85 5.35 4.00
N GLU A 46 3.92 5.89 5.20
CA GLU A 46 2.92 6.81 5.76
C GLU A 46 2.90 8.18 5.05
N GLN A 47 4.03 8.61 4.49
CA GLN A 47 4.14 9.90 3.80
C GLN A 47 4.44 9.71 2.31
N PRO A 48 4.16 10.72 1.47
CA PRO A 48 4.61 10.73 0.08
C PRO A 48 6.14 10.65 -0.03
N HIS A 49 6.62 10.24 -1.21
CA HIS A 49 8.05 10.14 -1.54
C HIS A 49 8.86 9.23 -0.60
N TYR A 50 8.27 8.10 -0.18
CA TYR A 50 8.91 7.06 0.63
C TYR A 50 9.40 7.53 2.00
N ARG A 51 8.64 8.44 2.64
CA ARG A 51 8.99 9.03 3.94
C ARG A 51 8.09 8.55 5.07
N GLY A 52 8.54 8.83 6.30
CA GLY A 52 7.79 8.49 7.51
C GLY A 52 7.92 7.01 7.88
N ARG A 53 6.94 6.50 8.63
CA ARG A 53 6.90 5.10 9.03
C ARG A 53 6.67 4.21 7.81
N MET A 54 7.42 3.11 7.73
CA MET A 54 7.31 2.13 6.66
C MET A 54 6.78 0.79 7.18
N VAL A 55 6.04 0.09 6.33
CA VAL A 55 5.51 -1.25 6.59
C VAL A 55 5.92 -2.16 5.45
N TYR A 56 6.44 -3.32 5.83
CA TYR A 56 6.85 -4.36 4.89
C TYR A 56 5.71 -5.33 4.62
N MET A 57 5.43 -5.52 3.34
CA MET A 57 4.31 -6.29 2.82
C MET A 57 4.85 -7.46 2.01
N ARG A 58 4.49 -8.68 2.43
CA ARG A 58 4.81 -9.93 1.72
C ARG A 58 3.68 -10.27 0.76
N PRO A 59 3.91 -11.17 -0.22
CA PRO A 59 2.82 -11.75 -1.00
C PRO A 59 1.71 -12.29 -0.09
N GLY A 60 0.46 -11.90 -0.35
CA GLY A 60 -0.68 -12.26 0.48
C GLY A 60 -1.83 -11.25 0.48
N GLU A 61 -2.87 -11.62 1.23
CA GLU A 61 -4.13 -10.89 1.37
C GLU A 61 -4.17 -10.10 2.68
N TYR A 62 -4.30 -8.78 2.60
CA TYR A 62 -4.36 -7.88 3.74
C TYR A 62 -5.73 -7.20 3.77
N ARG A 63 -6.70 -7.83 4.44
CA ARG A 63 -8.12 -7.40 4.43
C ARG A 63 -8.40 -6.18 5.29
N SER A 64 -7.59 -5.93 6.32
CA SER A 64 -7.69 -4.74 7.15
C SER A 64 -6.33 -4.37 7.71
N PHE A 65 -5.85 -3.16 7.41
CA PHE A 65 -4.65 -2.63 8.06
C PHE A 65 -4.89 -2.29 9.53
N ARG A 66 -6.14 -2.00 9.91
CA ARG A 66 -6.52 -1.72 11.28
C ARG A 66 -6.32 -2.94 12.18
N GLU A 67 -6.79 -4.11 11.74
CA GLU A 67 -6.62 -5.37 12.47
C GLU A 67 -5.14 -5.78 12.61
N MET A 68 -4.30 -5.37 11.66
CA MET A 68 -2.85 -5.59 11.71
C MET A 68 -2.09 -4.60 12.60
N GLY A 69 -2.79 -3.68 13.28
CA GLY A 69 -2.18 -2.70 14.18
C GLY A 69 -1.76 -1.38 13.52
N TYR A 70 -2.10 -1.17 12.25
CA TYR A 70 -1.81 0.07 11.50
C TYR A 70 -3.01 1.04 11.49
N MET A 71 -3.89 0.96 12.50
CA MET A 71 -5.15 1.73 12.62
C MET A 71 -5.05 3.24 12.34
N ASN A 72 -3.89 3.84 12.61
CA ASN A 72 -3.64 5.27 12.44
C ASN A 72 -2.58 5.59 11.36
N MET A 73 -2.19 4.61 10.53
CA MET A 73 -1.29 4.85 9.41
C MET A 73 -2.10 5.01 8.14
N ARG A 74 -2.00 6.18 7.52
CA ARG A 74 -2.46 6.39 6.15
C ARG A 74 -1.29 6.16 5.23
N PHE A 75 -1.37 5.14 4.40
CA PHE A 75 -0.34 4.93 3.41
C PHE A 75 -0.49 5.95 2.29
N MET A 76 0.62 6.60 1.92
CA MET A 76 0.64 7.63 0.88
C MET A 76 1.63 7.34 -0.24
N SER A 77 2.62 6.48 -0.02
CA SER A 77 3.54 6.04 -1.07
C SER A 77 3.94 4.59 -0.88
N MET A 78 4.48 3.97 -1.93
CA MET A 78 4.96 2.59 -1.85
C MET A 78 6.02 2.27 -2.88
N ARG A 79 6.91 1.35 -2.53
CA ARG A 79 8.02 0.92 -3.37
C ARG A 79 8.10 -0.60 -3.43
N ARG A 80 8.35 -1.14 -4.61
CA ARG A 80 8.68 -2.55 -4.82
C ARG A 80 10.12 -2.79 -4.37
N ILE A 81 10.32 -3.85 -3.60
CA ILE A 81 11.65 -4.36 -3.31
C ILE A 81 12.06 -5.20 -4.52
N MET A 82 12.92 -4.64 -5.35
CA MET A 82 13.65 -5.38 -6.38
C MET A 82 14.97 -5.82 -5.77
N ASP A 83 15.20 -7.14 -5.72
CA ASP A 83 16.52 -7.68 -5.36
C ASP A 83 17.50 -7.19 -6.44
N SER A 84 18.52 -6.45 -6.02
CA SER A 84 19.59 -6.03 -6.92
C SER A 84 20.54 -7.21 -7.03
N CYS A 85 20.34 -8.07 -8.03
CA CYS A 85 21.35 -9.06 -8.42
C CYS A 85 22.63 -8.35 -8.89
#